data_AF-A0A836P4L9-F1
#
_entry.id   AF-A0A836P4L9-F1
#
_cell.length_a   1.000
_cell.length_b   1.000
_cell.length_c   1.000
_cell.angle_alpha   90.00
_cell.angle_beta   90.00
_cell.angle_gamma   90.00
#
_symmetry.space_group_name_H-M   'P 1'
#
loop_
_entity.id
_entity.type
_entity.pdbx_description
1 polymer ?
#
loop_
_entity_poly.entity_id
_entity_poly.type
_entity_poly.pdbx_seq_one_letter_code
_entity_poly.pdbx_strand_id
1 'polypeptide(L)'
;MTAAAPLATPTHSPARVLFASLIGTTIEFFDFYIYATAAVLVFPTLFFPAGDGSAAMLQSLATFAVAFVARPVGSAVFGHFGDRVGRKA
;
A
#
# COMPACT_ATOMS: atom_id res chain seq x y z
N MET A 1 39.29 11.73 -34.01
CA MET A 1 38.85 12.55 -32.87
C MET A 1 37.44 12.14 -32.52
N THR A 2 37.27 11.20 -31.60
CA THR A 2 35.95 10.73 -31.15
C THR A 2 35.67 11.42 -29.81
N ALA A 3 34.72 12.36 -29.81
CA ALA A 3 34.34 13.09 -28.61
C ALA A 3 33.65 12.14 -27.60
N ALA A 4 34.10 12.19 -26.35
CA ALA A 4 33.47 11.44 -25.25
C ALA A 4 32.08 12.03 -24.94
N ALA A 5 31.07 11.17 -24.85
CA ALA A 5 29.72 11.57 -24.47
C ALA A 5 29.68 12.06 -23.00
N PRO A 6 28.89 13.09 -22.68
CA PRO A 6 28.81 13.63 -21.32
C PRO A 6 28.19 12.61 -20.36
N LEU A 7 28.78 12.47 -19.17
CA LEU A 7 28.26 11.63 -18.09
C LEU A 7 26.98 12.27 -17.53
N ALA A 8 25.83 11.64 -17.80
CA ALA A 8 24.55 12.08 -17.25
C ALA A 8 24.60 12.06 -15.71
N THR A 9 24.40 13.21 -15.07
CA THR A 9 24.35 13.33 -13.62
C THR A 9 23.06 12.69 -13.10
N PRO A 10 23.10 11.76 -12.14
CA PRO A 10 21.87 11.18 -11.57
C PRO A 10 21.03 12.28 -10.92
N THR A 11 19.81 12.48 -11.43
CA THR A 11 18.91 13.60 -11.09
C THR A 11 18.29 13.51 -9.69
N HIS A 12 18.38 12.35 -9.03
CA HIS A 12 17.89 12.14 -7.66
C HIS A 12 18.89 11.37 -6.81
N SER A 13 19.19 11.88 -5.61
CA SER A 13 20.09 11.18 -4.70
C SER A 13 19.45 9.85 -4.23
N PRO A 14 20.19 8.73 -4.23
CA PRO A 14 19.66 7.43 -3.78
C PRO A 14 19.10 7.47 -2.35
N ALA A 15 19.76 8.21 -1.46
CA ALA A 15 19.31 8.40 -0.08
C ALA A 15 17.92 9.05 0.01
N ARG A 16 17.64 10.06 -0.83
CA ARG A 16 16.33 10.71 -0.88
C ARG A 16 15.25 9.78 -1.41
N VAL A 17 15.58 8.96 -2.41
CA VAL A 17 14.64 7.95 -2.95
C VAL A 17 14.32 6.90 -1.88
N LEU A 18 15.33 6.37 -1.20
CA LEU A 18 15.15 5.40 -0.12
C LEU A 18 14.27 5.96 1.00
N PHE A 19 14.55 7.17 1.46
CA PHE A 19 13.78 7.80 2.54
C PHE A 19 12.32 8.04 2.15
N ALA A 20 12.06 8.52 0.92
CA ALA A 20 10.71 8.68 0.41
C ALA A 20 9.96 7.34 0.35
N SER A 21 10.61 6.27 -0.10
CA SER A 21 10.03 4.92 -0.12
C SER A 21 9.71 4.42 1.29
N LEU A 22 10.61 4.63 2.26
CA LEU A 22 10.41 4.21 3.64
C LEU A 22 9.21 4.92 4.29
N ILE A 23 9.02 6.21 4.04
CA ILE A 23 7.83 6.93 4.53
C ILE A 23 6.56 6.30 3.96
N GLY A 24 6.52 6.06 2.64
CA GLY A 24 5.38 5.43 1.98
C GLY A 24 5.06 4.06 2.58
N THR A 25 6.08 3.20 2.72
CA THR A 25 5.95 1.89 3.36
C THR A 25 5.46 2.03 4.80
N THR A 26 5.98 2.97 5.58
CA THR A 26 5.57 3.18 6.97
C THR A 26 4.09 3.54 7.08
N ILE A 27 3.60 4.47 6.25
CA ILE A 27 2.19 4.87 6.23
C ILE A 27 1.31 3.68 5.83
N GLU A 28 1.72 2.92 4.81
CA GLU A 28 0.99 1.74 4.36
C GLU A 28 0.84 0.69 5.47
N PHE A 29 1.92 0.40 6.21
CA PHE A 29 1.87 -0.52 7.35
C PHE A 29 1.07 0.04 8.52
N PHE A 30 1.18 1.34 8.80
CA PHE A 30 0.45 1.99 9.87
C PHE A 30 -1.07 1.87 9.67
N ASP A 31 -1.56 2.26 8.49
CA ASP A 31 -2.99 2.21 8.18
C ASP A 31 -3.51 0.76 8.18
N PHE A 32 -2.75 -0.17 7.61
CA PHE A 32 -3.13 -1.58 7.62
C PHE A 32 -3.23 -2.16 9.03
N TYR A 33 -2.32 -1.78 9.93
CA TYR A 33 -2.28 -2.30 11.29
C TYR A 33 -3.41 -1.74 12.17
N ILE A 34 -3.69 -0.44 12.06
CA ILE A 34 -4.80 0.17 12.80
C ILE A 34 -6.15 -0.36 12.30
N TYR A 35 -6.30 -0.56 10.98
CA TYR A 35 -7.50 -1.17 10.40
C TYR A 35 -7.66 -2.62 10.87
N ALA A 36 -6.60 -3.43 10.84
CA ALA A 36 -6.64 -4.82 11.33
C ALA A 36 -7.06 -4.90 12.80
N THR A 37 -6.49 -4.01 13.62
CA THR A 37 -6.83 -3.91 15.04
C THR A 37 -8.30 -3.54 15.24
N ALA A 38 -8.79 -2.56 14.48
CA ALA A 38 -10.20 -2.18 14.51
C ALA A 38 -11.13 -3.30 13.99
N ALA A 39 -10.70 -4.05 12.97
CA ALA A 39 -11.44 -5.19 12.43
C ALA A 39 -11.61 -6.33 13.44
N VAL A 40 -10.68 -6.50 14.37
CA VAL A 40 -10.81 -7.51 15.44
C VAL A 40 -11.56 -6.95 16.66
N LEU A 41 -11.26 -5.72 17.08
CA LEU A 41 -11.71 -5.21 18.37
C LEU A 41 -13.02 -4.40 18.32
N VAL A 42 -13.33 -3.80 17.17
CA VAL A 42 -14.34 -2.73 17.09
C VAL A 42 -15.42 -3.02 16.04
N PHE A 43 -15.03 -3.41 14.83
CA PHE A 43 -15.96 -3.55 13.71
C PHE A 43 -17.01 -4.67 13.88
N PRO A 44 -16.72 -5.83 14.51
CA PRO A 44 -17.72 -6.89 14.71
C PRO A 44 -18.96 -6.40 15.47
N THR A 45 -18.79 -5.44 16.39
CA THR A 45 -19.88 -4.91 17.23
C THR A 45 -20.49 -3.63 16.70
N LEU A 46 -19.75 -2.84 15.89
CA LEU A 46 -20.26 -1.58 15.34
C LEU A 46 -20.99 -1.72 14.01
N PHE A 47 -20.56 -2.63 13.14
CA PHE A 47 -21.03 -2.67 11.75
C PHE A 47 -21.87 -3.89 11.39
N PHE A 48 -21.82 -4.96 12.20
CA PHE A 48 -22.53 -6.20 11.93
C PHE A 48 -23.68 -6.43 12.93
N PRO A 49 -24.79 -7.07 12.51
CA PRO A 49 -25.96 -7.24 13.37
C PRO A 49 -25.67 -8.02 14.65
N ALA A 50 -26.36 -7.64 15.73
CA ALA A 50 -26.34 -8.39 16.98
C ALA A 50 -26.95 -9.80 16.76
N GLY A 51 -26.18 -10.84 17.07
CA GLY A 51 -26.53 -12.23 16.80
C GLY A 51 -25.36 -13.17 17.13
N ASP A 52 -24.97 -14.03 16.20
CA ASP A 52 -23.78 -14.87 16.34
C ASP A 52 -22.50 -14.02 16.24
N GLY A 53 -21.84 -13.81 17.38
CA GLY A 53 -20.60 -13.05 17.47
C GLY A 53 -19.45 -13.62 16.63
N SER A 54 -19.46 -14.94 16.37
CA SER A 54 -18.47 -15.58 15.50
C SER A 54 -18.68 -15.19 14.05
N ALA A 55 -19.94 -15.15 13.60
CA ALA A 55 -20.29 -14.71 12.25
C ALA A 55 -19.91 -13.24 12.04
N ALA A 56 -20.21 -12.35 13.00
CA ALA A 56 -19.84 -10.94 12.93
C ALA A 56 -18.32 -10.73 12.86
N MET A 57 -17.54 -11.50 13.64
CA MET A 57 -16.08 -11.48 13.57
C MET A 57 -15.58 -11.93 12.19
N LEU A 58 -16.12 -13.03 11.64
CA LEU A 58 -15.75 -13.53 10.33
C LEU A 58 -16.07 -12.53 9.21
N GLN A 59 -17.22 -11.85 9.28
CA GLN A 59 -17.57 -10.82 8.31
C GLN A 59 -16.63 -9.61 8.39
N SER A 60 -16.27 -9.18 9.60
CA SER A 60 -15.30 -8.10 9.81
C SER A 60 -13.91 -8.45 9.24
N LEU A 61 -13.42 -9.66 9.54
CA LEU A 61 -12.17 -10.17 8.99
C LEU A 61 -12.24 -10.34 7.46
N ALA A 62 -13.39 -10.72 6.91
CA ALA A 62 -13.60 -10.80 5.47
C ALA A 62 -13.48 -9.43 4.80
N THR A 63 -14.00 -8.37 5.42
CA THR A 63 -13.80 -6.99 4.93
C THR A 63 -12.32 -6.61 4.94
N PHE A 64 -11.59 -6.91 6.02
CA PHE A 64 -10.15 -6.70 6.07
C PHE A 64 -9.41 -7.52 5.00
N ALA A 65 -9.85 -8.74 4.73
CA ALA A 65 -9.28 -9.62 3.71
C ALA A 65 -9.36 -9.03 2.29
N VAL A 66 -10.34 -8.17 2.00
CA VAL A 66 -10.45 -7.47 0.70
C VAL A 66 -9.17 -6.70 0.38
N ALA A 67 -8.50 -6.14 1.39
CA ALA A 67 -7.28 -5.38 1.18
C ALA A 67 -6.11 -6.23 0.65
N PHE A 68 -6.09 -7.55 0.93
CA PHE A 68 -5.11 -8.49 0.38
C PHE A 68 -5.32 -8.78 -1.11
N VAL A 69 -6.52 -8.56 -1.64
CA VAL A 69 -6.82 -8.65 -3.07
C VAL A 69 -6.61 -7.28 -3.72
N ALA A 70 -7.07 -6.21 -3.06
CA ALA A 70 -6.95 -4.85 -3.57
C ALA A 70 -5.48 -4.43 -3.78
N ARG A 71 -4.56 -4.86 -2.89
CA ARG A 71 -3.12 -4.54 -3.00
C ARG A 71 -2.45 -5.10 -4.26
N PRO A 72 -2.51 -6.42 -4.55
CA PRO A 72 -2.00 -6.98 -5.82
C PRO A 72 -2.65 -6.36 -7.05
N VAL A 73 -3.96 -6.12 -7.01
CA VAL A 73 -4.67 -5.49 -8.14
C VAL A 73 -4.19 -4.05 -8.34
N GLY A 74 -4.11 -3.27 -7.26
CA GLY A 74 -3.58 -1.91 -7.27
C GLY A 74 -2.13 -1.88 -7.75
N SER A 75 -1.27 -2.78 -7.28
CA SER A 75 0.13 -2.81 -7.71
C SER A 75 0.29 -3.21 -9.18
N ALA A 76 -0.55 -4.13 -9.69
CA ALA A 76 -0.56 -4.47 -11.12
C ALA A 76 -0.97 -3.25 -11.97
N VAL A 77 -2.02 -2.54 -11.57
CA VAL A 77 -2.54 -1.36 -12.30
C VAL A 77 -1.56 -0.20 -12.18
N PHE A 78 -1.28 0.28 -10.98
CA PHE A 78 -0.44 1.47 -10.74
C PHE A 78 1.04 1.20 -11.03
N GLY A 79 1.51 -0.04 -10.88
CA GLY A 79 2.85 -0.43 -11.32
C GLY A 79 2.99 -0.33 -12.84
N HIS A 80 2.03 -0.85 -13.59
CA HIS A 80 2.02 -0.75 -15.05
C HIS A 80 1.95 0.71 -15.54
N PHE A 81 1.12 1.54 -14.92
CA PHE A 81 1.09 2.98 -15.22
C PHE A 81 2.40 3.67 -14.83
N GLY A 82 2.97 3.36 -13.67
CA GLY A 82 4.25 3.91 -13.20
C GLY A 82 5.42 3.57 -14.13
N ASP A 83 5.41 2.39 -14.74
CA ASP A 83 6.42 1.96 -15.72
C ASP A 83 6.25 2.67 -17.08
N ARG A 84 5.04 3.08 -17.44
CA ARG A 84 4.74 3.77 -18.71
C ARG A 84 4.87 5.29 -18.65
N VAL A 85 4.39 5.92 -17.58
CA VAL A 85 4.30 7.39 -17.45
C VAL A 85 5.51 7.94 -16.67
N GLY A 86 6.21 7.09 -15.93
CA GLY A 86 7.30 7.47 -15.04
C GLY A 86 6.81 7.73 -13.62
N ARG A 87 7.58 7.30 -12.62
CA ARG A 87 7.23 7.29 -11.19
C ARG A 87 7.00 8.67 -10.54
N LYS A 88 7.03 9.76 -11.30
CA LYS A 88 6.97 11.15 -10.82
C LYS A 88 6.04 12.06 -11.64
N ALA A 89 5.36 11.50 -12.64
CA ALA A 89 4.44 12.26 -13.48
C ALA A 89 3.16 12.64 -12.73
#